data_AF-A0A497NG85-F1
#
_entry.id   AF-A0A497NG85-F1
#
_cell.length_a   1.000
_cell.length_b   1.000
_cell.length_c   1.000
_cell.angle_alpha   90.00
_cell.angle_beta   90.00
_cell.angle_gamma   90.00
#
_symmetry.space_group_name_H-M   'P 1'
#
loop_
_entity.id
_entity.type
_entity.pdbx_description
1 polymer ?
#
loop_
_entity_poly.entity_id
_entity_poly.type
_entity_poly.pdbx_seq_one_letter_code
_entity_poly.pdbx_strand_id
1 'polypeptide(L)'
;EEQTGGAVTRWDWRPVNWPVPVSKGMEVLKNRVYPEFTMHPMCGAATFIILDKDDSYRPITKIVDVDKFADVFWDIYYSGVTGKKTMVKMKLLKLLPMIKSDLIRSLIKNVITKGSYEALGELMHRLVMLGIMHFQDVWNIDLDRVQRCAIHYATPDGKIRSFCTYNSIYRSKVEKQFAIPINEWTSRMRKKISEPA
;
A
#
# COMPACT_ATOMS: atom_id res chain seq x y z
N GLU A 1 -18.93 -6.32 4.67
CA GLU A 1 -20.18 -5.89 3.98
C GLU A 1 -21.22 -5.43 5.00
N GLU A 2 -21.55 -6.23 6.00
CA GLU A 2 -22.52 -5.86 7.06
C GLU A 2 -22.17 -4.54 7.77
N GLN A 3 -20.92 -4.39 8.22
CA GLN A 3 -20.43 -3.17 8.88
C GLN A 3 -20.57 -1.89 8.04
N THR A 4 -20.66 -2.01 6.71
CA THR A 4 -20.78 -0.89 5.77
C THR A 4 -22.17 -0.81 5.15
N GLY A 5 -23.14 -1.60 5.63
CA GLY A 5 -24.48 -1.67 5.02
C GLY A 5 -24.47 -2.06 3.54
N GLY A 6 -23.45 -2.82 3.10
CA GLY A 6 -23.25 -3.19 1.70
C GLY A 6 -22.51 -2.17 0.83
N ALA A 7 -22.09 -1.01 1.36
CA ALA A 7 -21.36 0.00 0.58
C ALA A 7 -19.99 -0.48 0.10
N VAL A 8 -19.32 -1.34 0.89
CA VAL A 8 -18.06 -2.02 0.52
C VAL A 8 -18.32 -3.51 0.46
N THR A 9 -18.21 -4.07 -0.74
CA THR A 9 -18.46 -5.48 -1.06
C THR A 9 -17.15 -6.26 -1.19
N ARG A 10 -17.23 -7.59 -1.20
CA ARG A 10 -16.08 -8.50 -1.42
C ARG A 10 -15.36 -8.24 -2.75
N TRP A 11 -16.05 -7.65 -3.72
CA TRP A 11 -15.50 -7.34 -5.04
C TRP A 11 -14.69 -6.04 -5.07
N ASP A 12 -14.71 -5.25 -4.00
CA ASP A 12 -14.00 -3.99 -3.92
C ASP A 12 -12.55 -4.14 -3.40
N TRP A 13 -12.17 -5.36 -3.02
CA TRP A 13 -10.86 -5.68 -2.44
C TRP A 13 -9.87 -6.18 -3.48
N ARG A 14 -8.61 -5.75 -3.37
CA ARG A 14 -7.50 -6.27 -4.17
C ARG A 14 -6.37 -6.73 -3.27
N PRO A 15 -5.61 -7.77 -3.65
CA PRO A 15 -4.48 -8.21 -2.85
C PRO A 15 -3.46 -7.09 -2.75
N VAL A 16 -2.69 -7.08 -1.66
CA VAL A 16 -1.72 -6.01 -1.37
C VAL A 16 -0.65 -5.81 -2.45
N ASN A 17 -0.46 -6.78 -3.37
CA ASN A 17 0.44 -6.71 -4.53
C ASN A 17 -0.17 -6.14 -5.80
N TRP A 18 -1.44 -5.73 -5.75
CA TRP A 18 -2.06 -5.03 -6.86
C TRP A 18 -1.31 -3.77 -7.36
N PRO A 19 -0.55 -3.00 -6.56
CA PRO A 19 0.17 -1.81 -7.06
C PRO A 19 1.38 -2.09 -7.96
N VAL A 20 1.89 -3.33 -8.04
CA VAL A 20 3.07 -3.68 -8.87
C VAL A 20 3.01 -3.21 -10.33
N PRO A 21 1.90 -3.39 -11.07
CA PRO A 21 1.80 -2.98 -12.47
C PRO A 21 2.02 -1.47 -12.58
N VAL A 22 1.47 -0.70 -11.64
CA VAL A 22 1.61 0.76 -11.61
C VAL A 22 3.07 1.15 -11.43
N SER A 23 3.78 0.57 -10.45
CA SER A 23 5.22 0.81 -10.27
C SER A 23 5.98 0.48 -11.56
N LYS A 24 5.82 -0.73 -12.10
CA LYS A 24 6.50 -1.20 -13.32
C LYS A 24 6.24 -0.33 -14.55
N GLY A 25 4.99 0.06 -14.79
CA GLY A 25 4.65 0.93 -15.92
C GLY A 25 5.18 2.35 -15.72
N MET A 26 5.20 2.86 -14.48
CA MET A 26 5.80 4.16 -14.16
C MET A 26 7.32 4.16 -14.36
N GLU A 27 8.01 3.05 -14.10
CA GLU A 27 9.45 2.92 -14.38
C GLU A 27 9.76 3.16 -15.86
N VAL A 28 8.96 2.54 -16.74
CA VAL A 28 9.07 2.75 -18.20
C VAL A 28 8.75 4.19 -18.59
N LEU A 29 7.69 4.78 -18.02
CA LEU A 29 7.24 6.12 -18.39
C LEU A 29 8.18 7.23 -17.91
N LYS A 30 8.78 7.07 -16.72
CA LYS A 30 9.62 8.08 -16.07
C LYS A 30 11.11 7.78 -16.14
N ASN A 31 11.49 6.61 -16.66
CA ASN A 31 12.87 6.14 -16.72
C ASN A 31 13.56 6.21 -15.34
N ARG A 32 12.85 5.76 -14.30
CA ARG A 32 13.30 5.77 -12.89
C ARG A 32 12.69 4.58 -12.16
N VAL A 33 13.46 3.93 -11.30
CA VAL A 33 13.00 2.82 -10.45
C VAL A 33 12.03 3.32 -9.36
N TYR A 34 10.95 2.58 -9.14
CA TYR A 34 9.98 2.82 -8.06
C TYR A 34 9.92 1.63 -7.12
N PRO A 35 9.59 1.82 -5.83
CA PRO A 35 9.33 0.69 -4.94
C PRO A 35 8.25 -0.23 -5.50
N GLU A 36 8.56 -1.52 -5.58
CA GLU A 36 7.63 -2.54 -6.00
C GLU A 36 7.07 -3.24 -4.76
N PHE A 37 5.78 -3.11 -4.53
CA PHE A 37 5.09 -3.84 -3.47
C PHE A 37 4.83 -5.26 -3.95
N THR A 38 5.79 -6.16 -3.77
CA THR A 38 5.77 -7.55 -4.29
C THR A 38 5.54 -8.60 -3.21
N MET A 39 5.06 -8.22 -2.02
CA MET A 39 4.57 -9.15 -1.01
C MET A 39 3.54 -10.16 -1.52
N HIS A 40 3.48 -11.29 -0.83
CA HIS A 40 2.64 -12.42 -1.22
C HIS A 40 1.15 -12.03 -1.18
N PRO A 41 0.32 -12.43 -2.17
CA PRO A 41 -1.08 -12.02 -2.27
C PRO A 41 -1.93 -12.46 -1.06
N MET A 42 -1.56 -13.56 -0.41
CA MET A 42 -2.23 -14.03 0.82
C MET A 42 -1.85 -13.23 2.09
N CYS A 43 -0.96 -12.24 2.00
CA CYS A 43 -0.63 -11.40 3.15
C CYS A 43 -1.77 -10.47 3.57
N GLY A 44 -2.63 -10.11 2.62
CA GLY A 44 -3.75 -9.25 2.89
C GLY A 44 -4.39 -8.71 1.62
N ALA A 45 -5.45 -7.96 1.82
CA ALA A 45 -6.14 -7.22 0.77
C ALA A 45 -6.42 -5.80 1.25
N ALA A 46 -6.53 -4.88 0.31
CA ALA A 46 -6.88 -3.50 0.59
C ALA A 46 -7.93 -2.99 -0.40
N THR A 47 -8.67 -1.98 0.04
CA THR A 47 -9.47 -1.11 -0.79
C THR A 47 -9.36 0.31 -0.27
N PHE A 48 -9.77 1.28 -1.08
CA PHE A 48 -9.82 2.68 -0.66
C PHE A 48 -11.26 3.15 -0.74
N ILE A 49 -11.70 3.88 0.27
CA ILE A 49 -12.94 4.65 0.22
C ILE A 49 -12.59 6.13 0.05
N ILE A 50 -13.40 6.82 -0.74
CA ILE A 50 -13.30 8.27 -0.92
C ILE A 50 -14.49 8.92 -0.22
N LEU A 51 -14.19 9.88 0.65
CA LEU A 51 -15.15 10.73 1.33
C LEU A 51 -15.61 11.84 0.37
N ASP A 52 -16.92 11.89 0.14
CA ASP A 52 -17.59 12.96 -0.60
C ASP A 52 -17.82 14.18 0.33
N LYS A 53 -18.24 15.32 -0.24
CA LYS A 53 -18.44 16.56 0.52
C LYS A 53 -19.65 16.54 1.47
N ASP A 54 -20.54 15.58 1.26
CA ASP A 54 -21.78 15.36 2.02
C ASP A 54 -21.59 14.29 3.10
N ASP A 55 -20.34 14.00 3.47
CA ASP A 55 -19.94 12.94 4.41
C ASP A 55 -20.31 11.50 3.98
N SER A 56 -20.85 11.32 2.77
CA SER A 56 -21.01 9.99 2.17
C SER A 56 -19.66 9.45 1.70
N TYR A 57 -19.58 8.14 1.48
CA TYR A 57 -18.36 7.51 0.98
C TYR A 57 -18.64 6.41 -0.03
N ARG A 58 -17.71 6.22 -0.95
CA ARG A 58 -17.78 5.16 -1.98
C ARG A 58 -16.42 4.49 -2.15
N PRO A 59 -16.37 3.16 -2.36
CA PRO A 59 -15.12 2.50 -2.67
C PRO A 59 -14.59 2.95 -4.03
N ILE A 60 -13.27 3.00 -4.16
CA ILE A 60 -12.54 3.45 -5.35
C ILE A 60 -12.96 2.68 -6.60
N THR A 61 -13.29 1.40 -6.44
CA THR A 61 -13.77 0.49 -7.50
C THR A 61 -15.11 0.88 -8.10
N LYS A 62 -15.93 1.69 -7.42
CA LYS A 62 -17.18 2.26 -7.97
C LYS A 62 -16.94 3.54 -8.76
N ILE A 63 -15.73 4.07 -8.69
CA ILE A 63 -15.33 5.34 -9.30
C ILE A 63 -14.39 5.08 -10.47
N VAL A 64 -13.45 4.14 -10.32
CA VAL A 64 -12.52 3.67 -11.35
C VAL A 64 -12.58 2.16 -11.47
N ASP A 65 -12.46 1.69 -12.71
CA ASP A 65 -12.10 0.31 -12.99
C ASP A 65 -10.60 0.10 -12.70
N VAL A 66 -10.31 -0.31 -11.47
CA VAL A 66 -8.94 -0.53 -10.97
C VAL A 66 -8.23 -1.65 -11.74
N ASP A 67 -8.97 -2.67 -12.21
CA ASP A 67 -8.34 -3.80 -12.90
C ASP A 67 -7.92 -3.41 -14.29
N LYS A 68 -8.81 -2.75 -15.03
CA LYS A 68 -8.46 -2.19 -16.34
C LYS A 68 -7.37 -1.13 -16.23
N PHE A 69 -7.33 -0.37 -15.13
CA PHE A 69 -6.24 0.56 -14.86
C PHE A 69 -4.91 -0.19 -14.75
N ALA A 70 -4.84 -1.25 -13.92
CA ALA A 70 -3.65 -2.08 -13.79
C ALA A 70 -3.22 -2.73 -15.11
N ASP A 71 -4.17 -3.24 -15.90
CA ASP A 71 -3.91 -3.85 -17.21
C ASP A 71 -3.25 -2.88 -18.19
N VAL A 72 -3.67 -1.61 -18.18
CA VAL A 72 -3.03 -0.58 -19.02
C VAL A 72 -1.58 -0.36 -18.61
N PHE A 73 -1.27 -0.40 -17.32
CA PHE A 73 0.11 -0.28 -16.84
C PHE A 73 0.97 -1.52 -17.16
N TRP A 74 0.39 -2.73 -17.13
CA TRP A 74 1.08 -3.92 -17.65
C TRP A 74 1.38 -3.81 -19.14
N ASP A 75 0.40 -3.38 -19.94
CA ASP A 75 0.54 -3.12 -21.36
C ASP A 75 1.70 -2.14 -21.65
N ILE A 76 1.79 -1.06 -20.87
CA ILE A 76 2.87 -0.06 -20.92
C ILE A 76 4.22 -0.71 -20.59
N TYR A 77 4.29 -1.46 -19.49
CA TYR A 77 5.53 -2.12 -19.06
C TYR A 77 6.07 -3.07 -20.14
N TYR A 78 5.27 -4.02 -20.60
CA TYR A 78 5.70 -5.01 -21.61
C TYR A 78 6.02 -4.36 -22.97
N SER A 79 5.30 -3.31 -23.36
CA SER A 79 5.61 -2.54 -24.58
C SER A 79 6.91 -1.74 -24.44
N GLY A 80 7.19 -1.24 -23.24
CA GLY A 80 8.43 -0.53 -22.91
C GLY A 80 9.65 -1.43 -22.95
N VAL A 81 9.57 -2.60 -22.33
CA VAL A 81 10.65 -3.60 -22.32
C VAL A 81 10.99 -4.09 -23.73
N THR A 82 10.01 -4.14 -24.64
CA THR A 82 10.21 -4.49 -26.06
C THR A 82 10.70 -3.33 -26.93
N GLY A 83 10.96 -2.15 -26.36
CA GLY A 83 11.53 -0.99 -27.07
C GLY A 83 10.53 -0.17 -27.90
N LYS A 84 9.24 -0.49 -27.85
CA LYS A 84 8.20 0.15 -28.69
C LYS A 84 7.68 1.45 -28.08
N LYS A 85 8.52 2.50 -28.03
CA LYS A 85 8.19 3.80 -27.40
C LYS A 85 6.90 4.46 -27.91
N THR A 86 6.61 4.36 -29.20
CA THR A 86 5.35 4.88 -29.79
C THR A 86 4.14 4.14 -29.25
N MET A 87 4.23 2.81 -29.11
CA MET A 87 3.16 1.98 -28.55
C MET A 87 2.89 2.34 -27.09
N VAL A 88 3.93 2.61 -26.29
CA VAL A 88 3.78 3.05 -24.89
C VAL A 88 2.89 4.29 -24.81
N LYS A 89 3.15 5.31 -25.64
CA LYS A 89 2.33 6.53 -25.69
C LYS A 89 0.89 6.25 -26.13
N MET A 90 0.68 5.36 -27.10
CA MET A 90 -0.68 4.95 -27.52
C MET A 90 -1.43 4.21 -26.41
N LYS A 91 -0.76 3.34 -25.64
CA LYS A 91 -1.37 2.62 -24.53
C LYS A 91 -1.83 3.56 -23.42
N LEU A 92 -1.09 4.65 -23.17
CA LEU A 92 -1.48 5.69 -22.22
C LEU A 92 -2.84 6.32 -22.57
N LEU A 93 -3.19 6.42 -23.87
CA LEU A 93 -4.48 6.95 -24.31
C LEU A 93 -5.67 6.10 -23.83
N LYS A 94 -5.46 4.81 -23.52
CA LYS A 94 -6.49 3.94 -22.93
C LYS A 94 -6.91 4.39 -21.53
N LEU A 95 -6.13 5.24 -20.86
CA LEU A 95 -6.50 5.84 -19.58
C LEU A 95 -7.48 7.01 -19.76
N LEU A 96 -7.59 7.62 -20.96
CA LEU A 96 -8.45 8.79 -21.19
C LEU A 96 -9.93 8.56 -20.83
N PRO A 97 -10.57 7.43 -21.18
CA PRO A 97 -11.96 7.18 -20.79
C PRO A 97 -12.15 7.03 -19.27
N MET A 98 -11.09 6.70 -18.53
CA MET A 98 -11.11 6.62 -17.06
C MET A 98 -11.07 8.01 -16.42
N ILE A 99 -10.75 9.07 -17.17
CA ILE A 99 -10.66 10.46 -16.67
C ILE A 99 -12.04 11.06 -16.32
N LYS A 100 -13.15 10.36 -16.59
CA LYS A 100 -14.50 10.85 -16.28
C LYS A 100 -14.76 11.12 -14.80
N SER A 101 -13.95 10.56 -13.90
CA SER A 101 -13.96 10.95 -12.48
C SER A 101 -12.89 12.00 -12.21
N ASP A 102 -13.28 13.09 -11.54
CA ASP A 102 -12.35 14.15 -11.08
C ASP A 102 -11.17 13.59 -10.26
N LEU A 103 -11.41 12.49 -9.53
CA LEU A 103 -10.42 11.71 -8.80
C LEU A 103 -9.29 11.21 -9.71
N ILE A 104 -9.69 10.50 -10.77
CA ILE A 104 -8.76 9.86 -11.71
C ILE A 104 -8.12 10.93 -12.59
N ARG A 105 -8.85 12.00 -12.92
CA ARG A 105 -8.31 13.17 -13.62
C ARG A 105 -7.16 13.80 -12.84
N SER A 106 -7.31 13.99 -11.53
CA SER A 106 -6.23 14.48 -10.66
C SER A 106 -5.02 13.52 -10.65
N LEU A 107 -5.25 12.23 -10.40
CA LEU A 107 -4.19 11.21 -10.36
C LEU A 107 -3.45 11.08 -11.70
N ILE A 108 -4.16 10.99 -12.83
CA ILE A 108 -3.57 10.87 -14.16
C ILE A 108 -2.87 12.16 -14.58
N LYS A 109 -3.44 13.33 -14.27
CA LYS A 109 -2.75 14.61 -14.52
C LYS A 109 -1.41 14.63 -13.81
N ASN A 110 -1.32 14.14 -12.57
CA ASN A 110 -0.06 14.01 -11.83
C ASN A 110 0.89 12.94 -12.39
N VAL A 111 0.37 11.88 -13.02
CA VAL A 111 1.19 10.89 -13.73
C VAL A 111 1.79 11.49 -15.01
N ILE A 112 1.02 12.29 -15.75
CA ILE A 112 1.41 12.87 -17.05
C ILE A 112 2.26 14.12 -16.88
N THR A 113 1.83 15.06 -16.03
CA THR A 113 2.52 16.32 -15.73
C THR A 113 3.43 16.14 -14.51
N LYS A 114 4.47 16.97 -14.34
CA LYS A 114 5.26 16.95 -13.09
C LYS A 114 4.31 17.27 -11.93
N GLY A 115 4.24 16.35 -10.96
CA GLY A 115 3.23 16.33 -9.91
C GLY A 115 2.96 17.67 -9.24
N SER A 116 1.71 18.10 -9.29
CA SER A 116 1.20 19.01 -8.27
C SER A 116 0.95 18.17 -7.03
N TYR A 117 1.90 18.24 -6.09
CA TYR A 117 1.78 17.62 -4.78
C TYR A 117 0.52 18.09 -4.05
N GLU A 118 0.03 19.30 -4.34
CA GLU A 118 -1.21 19.85 -3.77
C GLU A 118 -2.44 19.05 -4.20
N ALA A 119 -2.60 18.75 -5.49
CA ALA A 119 -3.78 18.03 -5.99
C ALA A 119 -3.81 16.56 -5.55
N LEU A 120 -2.63 15.96 -5.33
CA LEU A 120 -2.51 14.65 -4.70
C LEU A 120 -2.80 14.72 -3.20
N GLY A 121 -2.31 15.75 -2.51
CA GLY A 121 -2.55 16.00 -1.09
C GLY A 121 -4.04 16.18 -0.78
N GLU A 122 -4.73 17.05 -1.50
CA GLU A 122 -6.19 17.26 -1.35
C GLU A 122 -6.98 15.96 -1.50
N LEU A 123 -6.56 15.10 -2.43
CA LEU A 123 -7.15 13.80 -2.59
C LEU A 123 -6.84 12.88 -1.39
N MET A 124 -5.58 12.82 -0.96
CA MET A 124 -5.17 11.98 0.17
C MET A 124 -5.90 12.36 1.47
N HIS A 125 -6.31 13.61 1.65
CA HIS A 125 -7.13 14.03 2.79
C HIS A 125 -8.56 13.44 2.81
N ARG A 126 -9.07 12.99 1.67
CA ARG A 126 -10.42 12.40 1.53
C ARG A 126 -10.38 10.89 1.32
N LEU A 127 -9.20 10.30 1.26
CA LEU A 127 -9.02 8.91 0.89
C LEU A 127 -8.64 8.11 2.14
N VAL A 128 -9.47 7.14 2.49
CA VAL A 128 -9.24 6.25 3.63
C VAL A 128 -8.97 4.85 3.11
N MET A 129 -7.85 4.27 3.52
CA MET A 129 -7.52 2.89 3.20
C MET A 129 -8.24 1.96 4.18
N LEU A 130 -8.98 1.01 3.64
CA LEU A 130 -9.47 -0.15 4.38
C LEU A 130 -8.54 -1.33 4.06
N GLY A 131 -7.93 -1.90 5.08
CA GLY A 131 -6.97 -3.00 4.93
C GLY A 131 -7.40 -4.21 5.76
N ILE A 132 -7.24 -5.40 5.19
CA ILE A 132 -7.36 -6.68 5.88
C ILE A 132 -6.00 -7.36 5.78
N MET A 133 -5.44 -7.73 6.93
CA MET A 133 -4.15 -8.39 7.02
C MET A 133 -4.34 -9.80 7.59
N HIS A 134 -3.72 -10.79 6.97
CA HIS A 134 -3.76 -12.16 7.45
C HIS A 134 -2.45 -12.49 8.17
N PHE A 135 -2.33 -12.11 9.45
CA PHE A 135 -1.11 -12.38 10.21
C PHE A 135 -0.89 -13.89 10.43
N GLN A 136 0.37 -14.31 10.47
CA GLN A 136 0.76 -15.71 10.64
C GLN A 136 1.13 -15.97 12.09
N ASP A 137 0.69 -17.11 12.61
CA ASP A 137 1.07 -17.66 13.90
C ASP A 137 2.16 -18.73 13.77
N VAL A 138 2.56 -19.30 14.90
CA VAL A 138 3.65 -20.28 14.97
C VAL A 138 3.33 -21.62 14.31
N TRP A 139 2.06 -21.93 14.03
CA TRP A 139 1.60 -23.19 13.45
C TRP A 139 1.34 -23.09 11.94
N ASN A 140 1.16 -21.88 11.39
CA ASN A 140 0.89 -21.63 9.97
C ASN A 140 1.90 -20.68 9.30
N ILE A 141 3.13 -20.66 9.81
CA ILE A 141 4.22 -19.94 9.14
C ILE A 141 4.48 -20.53 7.75
N ASP A 142 4.44 -19.64 6.78
CA ASP A 142 4.72 -19.85 5.37
C ASP A 142 5.93 -18.98 5.05
N LEU A 143 7.01 -19.62 4.64
CA LEU A 143 8.29 -18.98 4.38
C LEU A 143 8.24 -18.08 3.14
N ASP A 144 7.41 -18.38 2.14
CA ASP A 144 7.29 -17.56 0.92
C ASP A 144 6.69 -16.20 1.25
N ARG A 145 5.74 -16.18 2.20
CA ARG A 145 5.15 -14.94 2.73
C ARG A 145 6.16 -14.12 3.53
N VAL A 146 6.97 -14.79 4.35
CA VAL A 146 8.03 -14.16 5.16
C VAL A 146 9.12 -13.54 4.29
N GLN A 147 9.60 -14.28 3.27
CA GLN A 147 10.65 -13.82 2.35
C GLN A 147 10.24 -12.59 1.53
N ARG A 148 8.94 -12.42 1.30
CA ARG A 148 8.38 -11.29 0.54
C ARG A 148 7.72 -10.25 1.43
N CYS A 149 7.98 -10.24 2.75
CA CYS A 149 7.34 -9.29 3.64
C CYS A 149 7.72 -7.84 3.28
N ALA A 150 6.76 -6.91 3.35
CA ALA A 150 7.02 -5.48 3.15
C ALA A 150 7.04 -4.70 4.49
N ILE A 151 6.71 -5.35 5.60
CA ILE A 151 6.64 -4.75 6.94
C ILE A 151 7.71 -5.39 7.80
N HIS A 152 8.61 -4.56 8.32
CA HIS A 152 9.75 -5.04 9.10
C HIS A 152 9.91 -4.24 10.38
N TYR A 153 10.45 -4.91 11.39
CA TYR A 153 10.95 -4.29 12.60
C TYR A 153 12.47 -4.23 12.53
N ALA A 154 13.00 -3.01 12.66
CA ALA A 154 14.39 -2.81 13.05
C ALA A 154 14.47 -2.93 14.57
N THR A 155 15.31 -3.83 15.06
CA THR A 155 15.42 -4.13 16.49
C THR A 155 16.78 -3.69 17.05
N PRO A 156 16.89 -3.42 18.36
CA PRO A 156 18.13 -2.88 18.95
C PRO A 156 19.36 -3.79 18.85
N ASP A 157 19.18 -5.08 18.53
CA ASP A 157 20.27 -6.01 18.22
C ASP A 157 20.83 -5.86 16.80
N GLY A 158 20.48 -4.78 16.09
CA GLY A 158 21.00 -4.45 14.76
C GLY A 158 20.43 -5.29 13.63
N LYS A 159 19.35 -6.04 13.88
CA LYS A 159 18.72 -6.93 12.88
C LYS A 159 17.41 -6.34 12.37
N ILE A 160 17.06 -6.71 11.14
CA ILE A 160 15.77 -6.44 10.53
C ILE A 160 15.00 -7.75 10.48
N ARG A 161 13.77 -7.76 10.99
CA ARG A 161 12.91 -8.94 11.05
C ARG A 161 11.57 -8.65 10.40
N SER A 162 11.07 -9.59 9.60
CA SER A 162 9.72 -9.49 9.04
C SER A 162 8.67 -9.40 10.15
N PHE A 163 7.52 -8.80 9.85
CA PHE A 163 6.46 -8.59 10.83
C PHE A 163 6.02 -9.88 11.53
N CYS A 164 5.70 -10.92 10.75
CA CYS A 164 5.19 -12.17 11.30
C CYS A 164 6.27 -12.90 12.10
N THR A 165 7.51 -12.96 11.62
CA THR A 165 8.58 -13.65 12.37
C THR A 165 8.94 -12.91 13.65
N TYR A 166 8.95 -11.57 13.64
CA TYR A 166 9.14 -10.80 14.86
C TYR A 166 8.05 -11.13 15.87
N ASN A 167 6.78 -10.91 15.53
CA ASN A 167 5.67 -11.04 16.48
C ASN A 167 5.47 -12.48 16.98
N SER A 168 5.69 -13.49 16.14
CA SER A 168 5.38 -14.88 16.49
C SER A 168 6.57 -15.65 17.06
N ILE A 169 7.82 -15.26 16.77
CA ILE A 169 9.02 -16.04 17.16
C ILE A 169 10.01 -15.22 18.01
N TYR A 170 10.32 -13.99 17.60
CA TYR A 170 11.47 -13.26 18.15
C TYR A 170 11.11 -12.23 19.21
N ARG A 171 9.87 -11.74 19.24
CA ARG A 171 9.46 -10.57 20.03
C ARG A 171 9.81 -10.74 21.51
N SER A 172 9.37 -11.83 22.13
CA SER A 172 9.63 -12.07 23.55
C SER A 172 11.13 -12.14 23.90
N LYS A 173 11.94 -12.72 23.02
CA LYS A 173 13.40 -12.80 23.20
C LYS A 173 14.06 -11.43 23.10
N VAL A 174 13.70 -10.66 22.07
CA VAL A 174 14.23 -9.31 21.83
C VAL A 174 13.80 -8.36 22.94
N GLU A 175 12.51 -8.32 23.27
CA GLU A 175 12.00 -7.46 24.35
C GLU A 175 12.67 -7.78 25.68
N LYS A 176 12.84 -9.07 26.03
CA LYS A 176 13.54 -9.47 27.26
C LYS A 176 15.02 -9.09 27.25
N GLN A 177 15.69 -9.18 26.10
CA GLN A 177 17.11 -8.83 25.96
C GLN A 177 17.37 -7.33 26.22
N PHE A 178 16.43 -6.47 25.84
CA PHE A 178 16.57 -5.02 25.95
C PHE A 178 15.67 -4.38 27.02
N ALA A 179 14.99 -5.21 27.81
CA ALA A 179 14.16 -4.74 28.91
C ALA A 179 15.04 -4.10 29.99
N ILE A 180 14.60 -2.96 30.51
CA ILE A 180 15.16 -2.34 31.71
C ILE A 180 14.08 -2.26 32.80
N PRO A 181 14.46 -2.34 34.09
CA PRO A 181 13.53 -2.13 35.19
C PRO A 181 12.80 -0.79 35.09
N ILE A 182 11.53 -0.75 35.51
CA ILE A 182 10.66 0.41 35.36
C ILE A 182 11.16 1.65 36.15
N ASN A 183 11.75 1.41 37.32
CA ASN A 183 12.41 2.41 38.15
C ASN A 183 13.62 3.03 37.43
N GLU A 184 14.41 2.21 36.74
CA GLU A 184 15.53 2.69 35.93
C GLU A 184 15.03 3.52 34.73
N TRP A 185 14.02 3.02 34.01
CA TRP A 185 13.41 3.76 32.90
C TRP A 185 12.85 5.12 33.35
N THR A 186 12.12 5.16 34.46
CA THR A 186 11.54 6.39 35.05
C THR A 186 12.63 7.40 35.40
N SER A 187 13.74 6.93 35.99
CA SER A 187 14.88 7.79 36.33
C SER A 187 15.57 8.36 35.08
N ARG A 188 15.72 7.56 34.02
CA ARG A 188 16.36 7.98 32.76
C ARG A 188 15.49 8.96 31.97
N MET A 189 14.20 8.66 31.82
CA MET A 189 13.27 9.43 30.99
C MET A 189 12.63 10.62 31.73
N ARG A 190 12.70 10.63 33.07
CA ARG A 190 12.05 11.63 33.94
C ARG A 190 10.54 11.78 33.68
N LYS A 191 9.89 10.69 33.26
CA LYS A 191 8.45 10.60 32.97
C LYS A 191 7.79 9.56 33.86
N LYS A 192 6.52 9.76 34.22
CA LYS A 192 5.68 8.72 34.83
C LYS A 192 5.21 7.72 33.76
N ILE A 193 4.93 6.48 34.16
CA ILE A 193 4.44 5.42 33.26
C ILE A 193 3.13 5.82 32.54
N SER A 194 2.30 6.61 33.22
CA SER A 194 1.01 7.08 32.70
C SER A 194 1.15 8.18 31.65
N GLU A 195 2.33 8.74 31.46
CA GLU A 195 2.56 9.79 30.46
C GLU A 195 2.88 9.17 29.10
N PRO A 196 2.31 9.69 28.01
CA PRO A 196 2.64 9.21 26.68
C PRO A 196 4.14 9.39 26.39
N ALA A 197 4.69 8.40 25.67
CA ALA A 197 6.09 8.36 25.25
C ALA A 197 6.48 9.59 24.42
#